data_AF-A0A838I1E6-F1
#
_entry.id   AF-A0A838I1E6-F1
#
_cell.length_a   1.000
_cell.length_b   1.000
_cell.length_c   1.000
_cell.angle_alpha   90.00
_cell.angle_beta   90.00
_cell.angle_gamma   90.00
#
_symmetry.space_group_name_H-M   'P 1'
#
loop_
_entity.id
_entity.type
_entity.pdbx_description
1 polymer ?
#
loop_
_entity_poly.entity_id
_entity_poly.type
_entity_poly.pdbx_seq_one_letter_code
_entity_poly.pdbx_strand_id
1 'polypeptide(L)'
;MMLLPCPWCGPRNASEFRYVGEQTVRPDPATADPAEWRSYLYMESNPAGWVAENWLHRAGCRRYFAAERHTVTNQVRATRPPDAEAAPAQHADAAAAGRAGEHVREGRP
;
A
#
# COMPACT_ATOMS: atom_id res chain seq x y z
N MET A 1 7.40 -16.73 11.73
CA MET A 1 8.21 -16.07 10.69
C MET A 1 7.41 -16.11 9.39
N MET A 2 7.12 -14.97 8.76
CA MET A 2 6.32 -14.91 7.51
C MET A 2 7.20 -15.25 6.30
N LEU A 3 6.66 -16.02 5.36
CA LEU A 3 7.28 -16.28 4.06
C LEU A 3 6.69 -15.34 3.01
N LEU A 4 7.57 -14.64 2.28
CA LEU A 4 7.19 -13.74 1.20
C LEU A 4 7.80 -14.27 -0.12
N PRO A 5 6.99 -14.61 -1.13
CA PRO A 5 7.49 -15.10 -2.41
C PRO A 5 8.06 -13.94 -3.23
N CYS A 6 9.37 -13.93 -3.43
CA CYS A 6 10.00 -13.02 -4.39
C CYS A 6 9.78 -13.56 -5.81
N PRO A 7 9.26 -12.76 -6.77
CA PRO A 7 9.04 -13.21 -8.14
C PRO A 7 10.29 -13.79 -8.85
N TRP A 8 11.48 -13.44 -8.36
CA TRP A 8 12.76 -13.88 -8.93
C TRP A 8 13.53 -14.88 -8.06
N CYS A 9 13.28 -14.93 -6.75
CA CYS A 9 14.06 -15.74 -5.80
C CYS A 9 13.24 -16.83 -5.09
N GLY A 10 11.93 -16.90 -5.36
CA GLY A 10 11.01 -17.81 -4.70
C GLY A 10 10.70 -17.39 -3.25
N PRO A 11 10.08 -18.29 -2.46
CA PRO A 11 9.74 -18.05 -1.07
C PRO A 11 10.98 -17.78 -0.20
N ARG A 12 10.98 -16.66 0.52
CA ARG A 12 12.04 -16.27 1.46
C ARG A 12 11.46 -15.72 2.75
N ASN A 13 12.27 -15.69 3.81
CA ASN A 13 11.84 -15.12 5.09
C ASN A 13 11.62 -13.62 4.96
N ALA A 14 10.53 -13.10 5.53
CA ALA A 14 10.19 -11.67 5.48
C ALA A 14 11.29 -10.75 6.01
N SER A 15 12.16 -11.26 6.89
CA SER A 15 13.34 -10.55 7.42
C SER A 15 14.41 -10.23 6.35
N GLU A 16 14.39 -10.88 5.19
CA GLU A 16 15.25 -10.55 4.04
C GLU A 16 14.78 -9.31 3.27
N PHE A 17 13.56 -8.85 3.54
CA PHE A 17 12.91 -7.78 2.78
C PHE A 17 12.85 -6.48 3.57
N ARG A 18 12.51 -5.40 2.87
CA ARG A 18 12.15 -4.11 3.42
C ARG A 18 10.73 -3.79 2.97
N TYR A 19 9.85 -3.50 3.93
CA TYR A 19 8.53 -2.95 3.65
C TYR A 19 8.67 -1.51 3.17
N VAL A 20 7.98 -1.17 2.07
CA VAL A 20 8.06 0.16 1.43
C VAL A 20 6.80 0.98 1.71
N GLY A 21 5.64 0.33 1.81
CA GLY A 21 4.36 0.99 2.02
C GLY A 21 3.24 0.29 1.23
N GLU A 22 2.02 0.77 1.40
CA GLU A 22 0.91 0.43 0.52
C GLU A 22 1.17 1.01 -0.89
N GLN A 23 0.60 0.37 -1.90
CA GLN A 23 0.74 0.80 -3.27
C GLN A 23 -0.19 1.98 -3.55
N THR A 24 0.38 3.18 -3.62
CA THR A 24 -0.34 4.41 -3.98
C THR A 24 0.01 4.88 -5.38
N VAL A 25 -0.94 5.58 -6.03
CA VAL A 25 -0.70 6.22 -7.33
C VAL A 25 -0.20 7.63 -7.07
N ARG A 26 0.97 7.95 -7.64
CA ARG A 26 1.51 9.31 -7.58
C ARG A 26 0.65 10.25 -8.43
N PRO A 27 0.21 11.40 -7.90
CA PRO A 27 -0.54 12.37 -8.68
C PRO A 27 0.36 13.02 -9.74
N ASP A 28 -0.25 13.49 -10.83
CA ASP A 28 0.47 14.15 -11.92
C ASP A 28 1.06 15.48 -11.45
N PRO A 29 2.40 15.67 -11.51
CA PRO A 29 3.01 16.90 -11.07
C PRO A 29 2.61 18.17 -11.81
N ALA A 30 2.09 18.05 -13.04
CA ALA A 30 1.67 19.21 -13.83
C ALA A 30 0.28 19.72 -13.45
N THR A 31 -0.58 18.87 -12.86
CA THR A 31 -2.00 19.17 -12.69
C THR A 31 -2.50 19.07 -11.25
N ALA A 32 -1.76 18.41 -10.38
CA ALA A 32 -2.21 18.13 -9.02
C ALA A 32 -2.19 19.36 -8.11
N ASP A 33 -3.24 19.51 -7.30
CA ASP A 33 -3.37 20.56 -6.31
C ASP A 33 -2.58 20.24 -5.01
N PRO A 34 -2.37 21.23 -4.12
CA PRO A 34 -1.67 21.00 -2.85
C PRO A 34 -2.34 19.97 -1.91
N ALA A 35 -3.67 19.80 -1.99
CA ALA A 35 -4.40 18.85 -1.16
C ALA A 35 -4.21 17.41 -1.65
N GLU A 36 -4.20 17.18 -2.96
CA GLU A 36 -3.84 15.92 -3.60
C GLU A 36 -2.39 15.53 -3.25
N TRP A 37 -1.46 16.48 -3.35
CA TRP A 37 -0.07 16.27 -2.93
C TRP A 37 0.04 15.92 -1.45
N ARG A 38 -0.67 16.64 -0.57
CA ARG A 38 -0.67 16.35 0.87
C ARG A 38 -1.19 14.95 1.14
N SER A 39 -2.23 14.54 0.44
CA SER A 39 -2.84 13.22 0.60
C SER A 39 -1.86 12.13 0.15
N TYR A 40 -1.26 12.26 -1.04
CA TYR A 40 -0.27 11.31 -1.54
C TYR A 40 0.98 11.18 -0.67
N LEU A 41 1.48 12.29 -0.10
CA LEU A 41 2.72 12.29 0.67
C LEU A 41 2.56 11.79 2.11
N TYR A 42 1.39 11.99 2.72
CA TYR A 42 1.23 11.84 4.17
C TYR A 42 0.04 10.98 4.60
N MET A 43 -0.89 10.65 3.71
CA MET A 43 -2.06 9.86 4.04
C MET A 43 -1.92 8.44 3.49
N GLU A 44 -2.29 7.46 4.31
CA GLU A 44 -2.33 6.04 3.95
C GLU A 44 -3.71 5.50 4.33
N SER A 45 -4.21 4.49 3.60
CA SER A 45 -5.54 3.96 3.89
C SER A 45 -5.56 3.05 5.14
N ASN A 46 -4.45 2.36 5.40
CA ASN A 46 -4.24 1.44 6.53
C ASN A 46 -5.40 0.45 6.77
N PRO A 47 -5.79 -0.38 5.77
CA PRO A 47 -6.92 -1.29 5.92
C PRO A 47 -6.58 -2.48 6.82
N ALA A 48 -7.55 -2.91 7.62
CA ALA A 48 -7.54 -4.22 8.25
C ALA A 48 -8.13 -5.26 7.27
N GLY A 49 -7.29 -5.90 6.47
CA GLY A 49 -7.75 -6.76 5.38
C GLY A 49 -6.67 -7.01 4.33
N TRP A 50 -7.09 -7.33 3.11
CA TRP A 50 -6.19 -7.49 1.97
C TRP A 50 -5.70 -6.12 1.47
N VAL A 51 -4.39 -5.98 1.34
CA VAL A 51 -3.72 -4.74 0.91
C VAL A 51 -2.65 -5.06 -0.12
N ALA A 52 -2.59 -4.24 -1.18
CA ALA A 52 -1.49 -4.27 -2.14
C ALA A 52 -0.33 -3.42 -1.59
N GLU A 53 0.82 -4.04 -1.37
CA GLU A 53 1.97 -3.42 -0.71
C GLU A 53 3.23 -3.57 -1.56
N ASN A 54 4.12 -2.58 -1.50
CA ASN A 54 5.43 -2.63 -2.14
C ASN A 54 6.49 -3.17 -1.18
N TRP A 55 7.34 -4.06 -1.70
CA TRP A 55 8.42 -4.72 -0.96
C TRP A 55 9.72 -4.69 -1.75
N LEU A 56 10.85 -4.54 -1.06
CA LEU A 56 12.20 -4.63 -1.62
C LEU A 56 12.93 -5.84 -1.05
N HIS A 57 13.44 -6.73 -1.91
CA HIS A 57 14.26 -7.88 -1.48
C HIS A 57 15.70 -7.48 -1.14
N ARG A 58 15.88 -6.73 -0.04
CA ARG A 58 17.15 -6.06 0.32
C ARG A 58 18.33 -7.02 0.55
N ALA A 59 18.07 -8.23 1.05
CA ALA A 59 19.10 -9.25 1.30
C ALA A 59 19.21 -10.30 0.17
N GLY A 60 18.60 -10.04 -0.99
CA GLY A 60 18.61 -10.94 -2.13
C GLY A 60 18.77 -10.19 -3.45
N CYS A 61 17.76 -10.25 -4.32
CA CYS A 61 17.87 -9.70 -5.68
C CYS A 61 17.87 -8.16 -5.75
N ARG A 62 17.58 -7.47 -4.65
CA ARG A 62 17.50 -6.00 -4.54
C ARG A 62 16.50 -5.35 -5.52
N ARG A 63 15.44 -6.08 -5.88
CA ARG A 63 14.35 -5.58 -6.72
C ARG A 63 13.11 -5.29 -5.89
N TYR A 64 12.33 -4.32 -6.37
CA TYR A 64 11.00 -4.02 -5.87
C TYR A 64 9.97 -4.95 -6.52
N PHE A 65 8.93 -5.28 -5.78
CA PHE A 65 7.75 -5.99 -6.28
C PHE A 65 6.54 -5.64 -5.40
N ALA A 66 5.34 -5.89 -5.91
CA ALA A 66 4.11 -5.74 -5.13
C ALA A 66 3.69 -7.10 -4.57
N ALA A 67 3.11 -7.10 -3.37
CA ALA A 67 2.51 -8.25 -2.72
C ALA A 67 1.10 -7.91 -2.24
N GLU A 68 0.14 -8.80 -2.49
CA GLU A 68 -1.19 -8.71 -1.89
C GLU A 68 -1.18 -9.50 -0.58
N ARG A 69 -1.21 -8.77 0.55
CA ARG A 69 -1.07 -9.34 1.89
C ARG A 69 -2.28 -8.99 2.74
N HIS A 70 -2.75 -9.97 3.51
CA HIS A 70 -3.75 -9.72 4.54
C HIS A 70 -3.05 -9.15 5.79
N THR A 71 -3.34 -7.91 6.18
CA THR A 71 -2.63 -7.19 7.25
C THR A 71 -2.84 -7.79 8.64
N VAL A 72 -3.99 -8.42 8.89
CA VAL A 72 -4.31 -9.13 10.15
C VAL A 72 -3.64 -10.52 10.22
N THR A 73 -3.74 -11.34 9.18
CA THR A 73 -3.32 -12.76 9.22
C THR A 73 -1.92 -13.01 8.66
N ASN A 74 -1.32 -12.02 7.99
CA ASN A 74 -0.05 -12.11 7.26
C ASN A 74 -0.05 -13.13 6.10
N GLN A 75 -1.23 -13.54 5.61
CA GLN A 75 -1.32 -14.37 4.42
C GLN A 75 -0.96 -13.55 3.18
N VAL A 76 -0.18 -14.13 2.27
CA VAL A 76 0.17 -13.51 0.99
C VAL A 76 -0.54 -14.29 -0.12
N ARG A 77 -1.39 -13.60 -0.88
CA ARG A 77 -2.17 -14.22 -1.97
C ARG A 77 -1.40 -14.24 -3.28
N ALA A 78 -0.73 -13.14 -3.59
CA ALA A 78 -0.03 -12.96 -4.86
C ALA A 78 1.16 -12.02 -4.70
N THR A 79 2.16 -12.19 -5.56
CA THR A 79 3.31 -11.29 -5.70
C THR A 79 3.60 -11.05 -7.17
N ARG A 80 3.88 -9.80 -7.55
CA ARG A 80 4.05 -9.42 -8.96
C ARG A 80 5.20 -8.43 -9.16
N PRO A 81 5.95 -8.53 -10.27
CA PRO A 81 6.87 -7.49 -10.70
C PRO A 81 6.19 -6.11 -10.85
N PRO A 82 6.92 -4.99 -10.72
CA PRO A 82 6.37 -3.63 -10.82
C PRO A 82 5.68 -3.32 -12.16
N ASP A 83 6.19 -3.91 -13.23
CA ASP A 83 5.75 -3.79 -14.62
C ASP A 83 4.62 -4.76 -14.99
N ALA A 84 4.30 -5.71 -14.11
CA ALA A 84 3.14 -6.57 -14.30
C ALA A 84 1.85 -5.79 -14.02
N GLU A 85 0.90 -5.87 -14.94
CA GLU A 85 -0.42 -5.25 -14.81
C GLU A 85 -1.05 -5.62 -13.47
N ALA A 86 -1.58 -4.63 -12.76
CA ALA A 86 -2.19 -4.86 -11.46
C ALA A 86 -3.41 -5.78 -11.67
N ALA A 87 -3.49 -6.86 -10.90
CA ALA A 87 -4.72 -7.64 -10.85
C ALA A 87 -5.87 -6.69 -10.46
N PRO A 88 -7.06 -6.80 -11.07
CA PRO A 88 -8.19 -5.96 -10.71
C PRO A 88 -8.42 -6.07 -9.20
N ALA A 89 -8.58 -4.93 -8.52
CA ALA A 89 -8.87 -4.88 -7.10
C ALA A 89 -10.23 -5.54 -6.84
N GLN A 90 -10.21 -6.84 -6.58
CA GLN A 90 -11.38 -7.58 -6.16
C GLN A 90 -11.45 -7.44 -4.63
N HIS A 91 -12.50 -6.75 -4.17
CA HIS A 91 -12.81 -6.43 -2.76
C HIS A 91 -12.21 -5.11 -2.22
N ALA A 92 -12.66 -3.98 -2.76
CA ALA A 92 -12.77 -2.76 -1.98
C ALA A 92 -13.94 -2.93 -1.00
N ASP A 93 -13.70 -3.56 0.15
CA ASP A 93 -14.68 -3.58 1.23
C ASP A 93 -14.83 -2.15 1.80
N ALA A 94 -16.08 -1.75 1.96
CA ALA A 94 -16.54 -0.39 2.20
C ALA A 94 -16.20 0.13 3.62
N ALA A 95 -14.92 0.42 3.90
CA ALA A 95 -14.48 0.95 5.19
C ALA A 95 -13.80 2.34 5.13
N ALA A 96 -13.95 3.08 4.03
CA ALA A 96 -13.45 4.46 3.90
C ALA A 96 -14.56 5.53 3.83
N ALA A 97 -15.78 5.21 4.27
CA ALA A 97 -16.86 6.18 4.42
C ALA A 97 -17.09 6.49 5.91
N GLY A 98 -16.25 7.36 6.49
CA GLY A 98 -16.47 7.76 7.88
C GLY A 98 -15.35 8.59 8.50
N ARG A 99 -15.20 9.83 8.02
CA ARG A 99 -14.80 11.03 8.79
C ARG A 99 -14.82 12.26 7.87
N ALA A 100 -16.00 12.57 7.35
CA ALA A 100 -16.33 13.93 6.94
C ALA A 100 -17.13 14.56 8.10
N GLY A 101 -16.69 15.71 8.58
CA GLY A 101 -17.22 16.42 9.76
C GLY A 101 -16.14 16.50 10.85
N GLU A 102 -15.61 17.66 11.21
CA GLU A 102 -16.38 18.78 11.75
C GLU A 102 -15.71 20.12 11.40
N HIS A 103 -16.41 20.97 10.65
CA HIS A 103 -16.10 22.40 10.59
C HIS A 103 -16.33 22.98 11.99
N VAL A 104 -15.26 23.25 12.72
CA VAL A 104 -15.30 24.07 13.93
C VAL A 104 -15.88 25.43 13.53
N ARG A 105 -17.12 25.68 13.94
CA ARG A 105 -17.73 27.01 13.84
C ARG A 105 -17.00 27.93 14.81
N GLU A 106 -16.30 28.92 14.28
CA GLU A 106 -15.84 30.06 15.06
C GLU A 106 -17.05 30.77 15.69
N GLY A 107 -17.06 30.83 17.02
CA GLY A 107 -18.19 31.30 17.79
C GLY A 107 -17.79 31.85 19.17
N ARG A 108 -17.00 32.94 19.16
CA ARG A 108 -16.98 34.09 20.12
C ARG A 108 -16.70 33.85 21.62
N PRO A 109 -16.40 34.89 22.45
CA PRO A 109 -16.69 36.34 22.34
C PRO A 109 -15.61 37.22 21.71
#